data_AF-A0A1I7DV45-F1
#
_entry.id   AF-A0A1I7DV45-F1
#
_cell.length_a   1.000
_cell.length_b   1.000
_cell.length_c   1.000
_cell.angle_alpha   90.00
_cell.angle_beta   90.00
_cell.angle_gamma   90.00
#
_symmetry.space_group_name_H-M   'P 1'
#
loop_
_entity.id
_entity.type
_entity.pdbx_description
1 polymer ?
#
loop_
_entity_poly.entity_id
_entity_poly.type
_entity_poly.pdbx_seq_one_letter_code
_entity_poly.pdbx_strand_id
1 'polypeptide(L)'
;MTVSVASKQRAFSRELREAGFEWSKVKKTLPDWYKEAFTTNSGVLELRSFVAKHLGLKFGNDGKLTLRDLPAVCFKTAKGTDPADVLSARAFATTTARVVARATDSEWRGMPSDPSEIRKCVLAEHSEFNWIDFQSLVKYCWSIGVPVLYLPESPSSGKKMEGMVSYCAGRPVIILTKKNNSSDWHLFTLAHELGHIALGHLPMTEGEAVVDEAIIRDERDDEQELEANKFATNLLAEGKKLRLQRLLNAGSFANVAVKYAKENSVSPGHVILSASNHTQKKGQKVFALGNSALSQLPEKYNRKTGVVCKSVAHDYMDLYELSSDSFEYLENLNIL
;
A
#
# COMPACT_ATOMS: atom_id res chain seq x y z
N MET A 1 16.08 -41.00 -16.42
CA MET A 1 17.06 -40.19 -15.68
C MET A 1 16.31 -39.30 -14.70
N THR A 2 16.53 -39.46 -13.40
CA THR A 2 15.94 -38.60 -12.37
C THR A 2 16.54 -37.19 -12.48
N VAL A 3 15.70 -36.20 -12.76
CA VAL A 3 16.12 -34.79 -12.80
C VAL A 3 16.57 -34.38 -11.40
N SER A 4 17.77 -33.83 -11.26
CA SER A 4 18.30 -33.42 -9.95
C SER A 4 17.49 -32.26 -9.34
N VAL A 5 17.46 -32.18 -8.01
CA VAL A 5 16.81 -31.09 -7.25
C VAL A 5 17.23 -29.71 -7.77
N ALA A 6 18.54 -29.51 -7.97
CA ALA A 6 19.08 -28.26 -8.50
C ALA A 6 18.58 -27.95 -9.93
N SER A 7 18.36 -28.97 -10.75
CA SER A 7 17.81 -28.78 -12.10
C SER A 7 16.33 -28.38 -12.05
N LYS A 8 15.53 -29.01 -11.18
CA LYS A 8 14.11 -28.64 -10.99
C LYS A 8 13.96 -27.20 -10.48
N GLN A 9 14.77 -26.80 -9.49
CA GLN A 9 14.77 -25.44 -8.97
C GLN A 9 15.17 -24.41 -10.03
N ARG A 10 16.18 -24.71 -10.87
CA ARG A 10 16.58 -23.83 -11.97
C ARG A 10 15.47 -23.67 -13.01
N ALA A 11 14.77 -24.75 -13.35
CA ALA A 11 13.65 -24.72 -14.28
C ALA A 11 12.50 -23.86 -13.74
N PHE A 12 12.11 -24.06 -12.48
CA PHE A 12 11.07 -23.27 -11.81
C PHE A 12 11.43 -21.78 -11.68
N SER A 13 12.68 -21.47 -11.30
CA SER A 13 13.18 -20.10 -11.24
C SER A 13 13.13 -19.39 -12.59
N ARG A 14 13.47 -20.10 -13.69
CA ARG A 14 13.38 -19.55 -15.04
C ARG A 14 11.94 -19.25 -15.43
N GLU A 15 11.02 -20.15 -15.14
CA GLU A 15 9.60 -19.99 -15.41
C GLU A 15 9.00 -18.79 -14.65
N LEU A 16 9.34 -18.61 -13.35
CA LEU A 16 8.94 -17.43 -12.58
C LEU A 16 9.50 -16.13 -13.19
N ARG A 17 10.75 -16.15 -13.65
CA ARG A 17 11.38 -14.99 -14.30
C ARG A 17 10.68 -14.62 -15.61
N GLU A 18 10.27 -15.61 -16.40
CA GLU A 18 9.47 -15.40 -17.62
C GLU A 18 8.11 -14.77 -17.30
N ALA A 19 7.55 -15.06 -16.11
CA ALA A 19 6.33 -14.44 -15.61
C ALA A 19 6.54 -13.09 -14.86
N GLY A 20 7.76 -12.55 -14.85
CA GLY A 20 8.07 -11.24 -14.26
C GLY A 20 8.34 -11.24 -12.74
N PHE A 21 8.80 -12.36 -12.19
CA PHE A 21 9.13 -12.53 -10.78
C PHE A 21 10.59 -12.92 -10.54
N GLU A 22 11.17 -12.43 -9.44
CA GLU A 22 12.54 -12.77 -9.03
C GLU A 22 12.54 -13.87 -7.98
N TRP A 23 13.17 -15.01 -8.29
CA TRP A 23 13.25 -16.17 -7.38
C TRP A 23 13.79 -15.81 -5.99
N SER A 24 14.81 -14.96 -5.90
CA SER A 24 15.40 -14.50 -4.63
C SER A 24 14.39 -13.79 -3.73
N LYS A 25 13.42 -13.07 -4.32
CA LYS A 25 12.36 -12.37 -3.59
C LYS A 25 11.15 -13.28 -3.34
N VAL A 26 10.75 -14.08 -4.33
CA VAL A 26 9.64 -15.05 -4.20
C VAL A 26 9.86 -15.99 -3.03
N LYS A 27 11.08 -16.48 -2.81
CA LYS A 27 11.42 -17.35 -1.66
C LYS A 27 10.99 -16.81 -0.31
N LYS A 28 10.95 -15.48 -0.14
CA LYS A 28 10.55 -14.85 1.13
C LYS A 28 9.04 -14.91 1.37
N THR A 29 8.26 -15.30 0.36
CA THR A 29 6.80 -15.39 0.38
C THR A 29 6.31 -16.84 0.44
N LEU A 30 7.23 -17.80 0.38
CA LEU A 30 6.92 -19.22 0.27
C LEU A 30 6.83 -19.87 1.66
N PRO A 31 6.00 -20.91 1.80
CA PRO A 31 5.86 -21.66 3.04
C PRO A 31 7.10 -22.49 3.32
N ASP A 32 7.40 -22.80 4.58
CA ASP A 32 8.66 -23.42 5.00
C ASP A 32 8.97 -24.75 4.29
N TRP A 33 7.93 -25.51 3.92
CA TRP A 33 8.04 -26.78 3.22
C TRP A 33 8.56 -26.66 1.77
N TYR A 34 8.66 -25.45 1.19
CA TYR A 34 9.09 -25.26 -0.20
C TYR A 34 10.48 -25.85 -0.50
N LYS A 35 11.34 -25.95 0.51
CA LYS A 35 12.71 -26.51 0.38
C LYS A 35 12.66 -27.99 0.00
N GLU A 36 11.68 -28.70 0.52
CA GLU A 36 11.47 -30.14 0.28
C GLU A 36 10.66 -30.40 -1.00
N ALA A 37 9.92 -29.40 -1.48
CA ALA A 37 9.08 -29.49 -2.67
C ALA A 37 9.83 -29.98 -3.92
N PHE A 38 11.12 -29.63 -4.06
CA PHE A 38 11.93 -30.01 -5.22
C PHE A 38 12.42 -31.47 -5.19
N THR A 39 12.21 -32.21 -4.10
CA THR A 39 12.62 -33.62 -4.00
C THR A 39 11.75 -34.52 -4.90
N THR A 40 10.45 -34.25 -4.99
CA THR A 40 9.48 -35.03 -5.78
C THR A 40 8.95 -34.21 -6.96
N ASN A 41 8.13 -34.82 -7.84
CA ASN A 41 7.42 -34.06 -8.88
C ASN A 41 6.10 -33.48 -8.34
N SER A 42 5.44 -34.19 -7.42
CA SER A 42 4.23 -33.73 -6.75
C SER A 42 4.49 -32.47 -5.92
N GLY A 43 5.59 -32.41 -5.17
CA GLY A 43 5.96 -31.22 -4.40
C GLY A 43 6.22 -30.00 -5.31
N VAL A 44 6.82 -30.20 -6.48
CA VAL A 44 6.97 -29.10 -7.46
C VAL A 44 5.61 -28.64 -7.99
N LEU A 45 4.67 -29.55 -8.23
CA LEU A 45 3.32 -29.20 -8.66
C LEU A 45 2.53 -28.45 -7.57
N GLU A 46 2.69 -28.86 -6.32
CA GLU A 46 2.13 -28.19 -5.15
C GLU A 46 2.70 -26.77 -5.03
N LEU A 47 4.02 -26.61 -5.11
CA LEU A 47 4.67 -25.30 -5.10
C LEU A 47 4.23 -24.42 -6.28
N ARG A 48 4.08 -24.99 -7.48
CA ARG A 48 3.53 -24.28 -8.65
C ARG A 48 2.11 -23.79 -8.38
N SER A 49 1.29 -24.61 -7.74
CA SER A 49 -0.09 -24.27 -7.39
C SER A 49 -0.15 -23.17 -6.32
N PHE A 50 0.74 -23.24 -5.33
CA PHE A 50 0.91 -22.20 -4.30
C PHE A 50 1.25 -20.85 -4.94
N VAL A 51 2.28 -20.79 -5.79
CA VAL A 51 2.65 -19.51 -6.44
C VAL A 51 1.60 -19.03 -7.42
N ALA A 52 0.88 -19.94 -8.08
CA ALA A 52 -0.23 -19.56 -8.94
C ALA A 52 -1.35 -18.87 -8.17
N LYS A 53 -1.70 -19.41 -6.99
CA LYS A 53 -2.72 -18.86 -6.10
C LYS A 53 -2.32 -17.50 -5.53
N HIS A 54 -1.05 -17.30 -5.12
CA HIS A 54 -0.65 -16.15 -4.31
C HIS A 54 0.14 -15.06 -5.06
N LEU A 55 0.72 -15.34 -6.22
CA LEU A 55 1.48 -14.35 -7.01
C LEU A 55 0.71 -13.82 -8.23
N GLY A 56 -0.58 -14.15 -8.34
CA GLY A 56 -1.39 -13.73 -9.49
C GLY A 56 -1.00 -14.42 -10.79
N LEU A 57 -0.61 -15.69 -10.72
CA LEU A 57 -0.32 -16.51 -11.90
C LEU A 57 -1.49 -17.44 -12.22
N LYS A 58 -1.43 -18.06 -13.39
CA LYS A 58 -2.29 -19.15 -13.85
C LYS A 58 -1.46 -20.16 -14.64
N PHE A 59 -1.97 -21.38 -14.76
CA PHE A 59 -1.43 -22.34 -15.72
C PHE A 59 -1.94 -21.99 -17.12
N GLY A 60 -1.02 -21.74 -18.04
CA GLY A 60 -1.31 -21.61 -19.46
C GLY A 60 -1.66 -22.94 -20.10
N ASN A 61 -2.12 -22.90 -21.35
CA ASN A 61 -2.50 -24.11 -22.11
C ASN A 61 -1.31 -25.06 -22.34
N ASP A 62 -0.08 -24.54 -22.32
CA ASP A 62 1.17 -25.31 -22.41
C ASP A 62 1.62 -25.87 -21.04
N GLY A 63 0.80 -25.69 -20.00
CA GLY A 63 1.06 -26.10 -18.63
C GLY A 63 2.01 -25.17 -17.87
N LYS A 64 2.55 -24.11 -18.48
CA LYS A 64 3.49 -23.19 -17.82
C LYS A 64 2.77 -22.14 -16.98
N LEU A 65 3.47 -21.60 -15.99
CA LEU A 65 3.00 -20.45 -15.22
C LEU A 65 3.08 -19.19 -16.08
N THR A 66 1.95 -18.51 -16.19
CA THR A 66 1.79 -17.22 -16.87
C THR A 66 1.06 -16.25 -15.97
N LEU A 67 1.21 -14.94 -16.19
CA LEU A 67 0.44 -13.95 -15.45
C LEU A 67 -1.06 -14.14 -15.68
N ARG A 68 -1.85 -13.98 -14.61
CA ARG A 68 -3.31 -13.97 -14.70
C ARG A 68 -3.75 -12.71 -15.43
N ASP A 69 -4.72 -12.86 -16.33
CA ASP A 69 -5.36 -11.71 -16.97
C ASP A 69 -6.15 -10.97 -15.89
N LEU A 70 -5.83 -9.70 -15.70
CA LEU A 70 -6.63 -8.80 -14.88
C LEU A 70 -7.40 -7.86 -15.80
N PRO A 71 -8.56 -7.34 -15.37
CA PRO A 71 -9.29 -6.32 -16.10
C PRO A 71 -8.39 -5.14 -16.47
N ALA A 72 -8.85 -4.34 -17.44
CA ALA A 72 -8.20 -3.09 -17.78
C ALA A 72 -7.94 -2.27 -16.51
N VAL A 73 -6.79 -1.62 -16.45
CA VAL A 73 -6.49 -0.65 -15.38
C VAL A 73 -6.46 0.73 -15.96
N CYS A 74 -7.02 1.65 -15.18
CA CYS A 74 -6.73 3.06 -15.32
C CYS A 74 -5.29 3.29 -14.86
N PHE A 75 -4.32 2.97 -15.72
CA PHE A 75 -2.91 3.23 -15.45
C PHE A 75 -2.69 4.72 -15.69
N LYS A 76 -2.58 5.48 -14.61
CA LYS A 76 -2.29 6.91 -14.69
C LYS A 76 -0.79 7.12 -14.53
N THR A 77 -0.06 6.50 -15.46
CA THR A 77 1.40 6.53 -15.47
C THR A 77 1.90 7.96 -15.60
N ALA A 78 2.97 8.29 -14.88
CA ALA A 78 3.80 9.42 -15.27
C ALA A 78 4.28 9.22 -16.72
N LYS A 79 4.39 10.30 -17.51
CA LYS A 79 4.94 10.26 -18.89
C LYS A 79 6.20 9.37 -18.94
N GLY A 80 6.11 8.19 -19.58
CA GLY A 80 7.25 7.30 -19.87
C GLY A 80 7.33 5.96 -19.13
N THR A 81 6.28 5.51 -18.42
CA THR A 81 6.21 4.11 -17.94
C THR A 81 5.37 3.25 -18.90
N ASP A 82 5.92 2.13 -19.34
CA ASP A 82 5.18 1.11 -20.07
C ASP A 82 4.31 0.34 -19.05
N PRO A 83 2.97 0.25 -19.24
CA PRO A 83 2.10 -0.59 -18.41
C PRO A 83 2.61 -2.02 -18.22
N ALA A 84 3.36 -2.56 -19.18
CA ALA A 84 4.02 -3.86 -19.09
C ALA A 84 5.00 -3.95 -17.90
N ASP A 85 5.66 -2.85 -17.53
CA ASP A 85 6.66 -2.80 -16.46
C ASP A 85 6.06 -3.02 -15.06
N VAL A 86 4.75 -2.88 -14.89
CA VAL A 86 4.07 -2.94 -13.58
C VAL A 86 3.09 -4.12 -13.46
N LEU A 87 2.88 -4.89 -14.54
CA LEU A 87 1.89 -5.98 -14.57
C LEU A 87 2.11 -7.02 -13.48
N SER A 88 3.33 -7.51 -13.29
CA SER A 88 3.60 -8.53 -12.27
C SER A 88 3.49 -7.98 -10.84
N ALA A 89 3.86 -6.71 -10.63
CA ALA A 89 3.68 -6.02 -9.35
C ALA A 89 2.18 -5.87 -9.01
N ARG A 90 1.38 -5.44 -9.98
CA ARG A 90 -0.08 -5.32 -9.88
C ARG A 90 -0.72 -6.68 -9.64
N ALA A 91 -0.34 -7.72 -10.39
CA ALA A 91 -0.90 -9.06 -10.27
C ALA A 91 -0.68 -9.63 -8.87
N PHE A 92 0.54 -9.48 -8.35
CA PHE A 92 0.87 -9.80 -6.97
C PHE A 92 -0.01 -9.02 -5.99
N ALA A 93 0.01 -7.68 -6.05
CA ALA A 93 -0.70 -6.83 -5.10
C ALA A 93 -2.22 -7.07 -5.12
N THR A 94 -2.83 -7.23 -6.29
CA THR A 94 -4.27 -7.54 -6.45
C THR A 94 -4.62 -8.90 -5.86
N THR A 95 -3.73 -9.88 -6.01
CA THR A 95 -3.94 -11.22 -5.47
C THR A 95 -3.84 -11.22 -3.94
N THR A 96 -2.83 -10.54 -3.39
CA THR A 96 -2.70 -10.33 -1.94
C THR A 96 -3.92 -9.61 -1.38
N ALA A 97 -4.37 -8.54 -2.06
CA ALA A 97 -5.58 -7.80 -1.69
C ALA A 97 -6.82 -8.69 -1.68
N ARG A 98 -6.99 -9.55 -2.68
CA ARG A 98 -8.11 -10.50 -2.73
C ARG A 98 -8.10 -11.49 -1.56
N VAL A 99 -6.93 -11.99 -1.16
CA VAL A 99 -6.82 -12.90 0.00
C VAL A 99 -7.27 -12.17 1.26
N VAL A 100 -6.79 -10.96 1.50
CA VAL A 100 -7.16 -10.19 2.70
C VAL A 100 -8.62 -9.77 2.68
N ALA A 101 -9.14 -9.30 1.54
CA ALA A 101 -10.52 -8.87 1.38
C ALA A 101 -11.55 -9.96 1.71
N ARG A 102 -11.22 -11.22 1.41
CA ARG A 102 -12.07 -12.37 1.73
C ARG A 102 -12.11 -12.67 3.23
N ALA A 103 -11.00 -12.46 3.91
CA ALA A 103 -10.87 -12.68 5.35
C ALA A 103 -11.11 -11.39 6.15
N THR A 104 -11.80 -10.39 5.61
CA THR A 104 -12.11 -9.15 6.32
C THR A 104 -13.56 -9.17 6.83
N ASP A 105 -13.74 -8.90 8.12
CA ASP A 105 -15.02 -9.11 8.81
C ASP A 105 -16.03 -7.98 8.57
N SER A 106 -15.53 -6.74 8.56
CA SER A 106 -16.36 -5.56 8.33
C SER A 106 -16.96 -5.58 6.93
N GLU A 107 -18.25 -5.30 6.80
CA GLU A 107 -18.91 -5.21 5.50
C GLU A 107 -18.64 -3.86 4.82
N TRP A 108 -18.31 -3.88 3.52
CA TRP A 108 -18.23 -2.67 2.71
C TRP A 108 -19.64 -2.22 2.28
N ARG A 109 -20.06 -1.04 2.74
CA ARG A 109 -21.38 -0.46 2.42
C ARG A 109 -21.31 0.88 1.68
N GLY A 110 -20.13 1.23 1.16
CA GLY A 110 -19.86 2.57 0.64
C GLY A 110 -19.33 3.50 1.73
N MET A 111 -19.04 4.73 1.32
CA MET A 111 -18.56 5.78 2.21
C MET A 111 -19.03 7.17 1.75
N PRO A 112 -19.05 8.17 2.63
CA PRO A 112 -19.34 9.55 2.24
C PRO A 112 -18.30 10.10 1.25
N SER A 113 -18.72 10.97 0.34
CA SER A 113 -17.81 11.70 -0.55
C SER A 113 -17.25 12.98 0.08
N ASP A 114 -17.85 13.49 1.16
CA ASP A 114 -17.37 14.69 1.85
C ASP A 114 -16.24 14.35 2.85
N PRO A 115 -15.01 14.85 2.64
CA PRO A 115 -13.90 14.63 3.57
C PRO A 115 -14.17 15.17 4.98
N SER A 116 -15.04 16.17 5.15
CA SER A 116 -15.40 16.70 6.47
C SER A 116 -16.27 15.75 7.29
N GLU A 117 -17.11 14.94 6.66
CA GLU A 117 -17.90 13.91 7.35
C GLU A 117 -17.02 12.78 7.85
N ILE A 118 -16.14 12.28 6.99
CA ILE A 118 -15.15 11.26 7.32
C ILE A 118 -14.26 11.74 8.47
N ARG A 119 -13.77 12.98 8.38
CA ARG A 119 -12.93 13.57 9.42
C ARG A 119 -13.61 13.56 10.79
N LYS A 120 -14.89 13.92 10.87
CA LYS A 120 -15.65 13.90 12.12
C LYS A 120 -15.74 12.49 12.71
N CYS A 121 -16.04 11.49 11.88
CA CYS A 121 -16.11 10.09 12.30
C CYS A 121 -14.75 9.58 12.80
N VAL A 122 -13.67 9.79 12.04
CA VAL A 122 -12.31 9.37 12.44
C VAL A 122 -11.91 9.98 13.79
N LEU A 123 -12.16 11.28 13.98
CA LEU A 123 -11.81 11.98 15.22
C LEU A 123 -12.66 11.53 16.41
N ALA A 124 -13.92 11.14 16.19
CA ALA A 124 -14.83 10.71 17.24
C ALA A 124 -14.57 9.27 17.70
N GLU A 125 -14.25 8.37 16.77
CA GLU A 125 -14.31 6.92 17.02
C GLU A 125 -12.94 6.23 17.02
N HIS A 126 -11.92 6.83 16.38
CA HIS A 126 -10.66 6.12 16.10
C HIS A 126 -9.40 6.86 16.54
N SER A 127 -9.49 8.16 16.78
CA SER A 127 -8.34 8.99 17.11
C SER A 127 -8.07 9.08 18.61
N GLU A 128 -6.81 8.91 19.00
CA GLU A 128 -6.30 9.20 20.35
C GLU A 128 -5.94 10.69 20.53
N PHE A 129 -5.94 11.46 19.44
CA PHE A 129 -5.57 12.86 19.38
C PHE A 129 -6.70 13.73 18.83
N ASN A 130 -6.59 15.05 18.95
CA ASN A 130 -7.52 15.98 18.31
C ASN A 130 -7.22 16.21 16.80
N TRP A 131 -6.56 15.26 16.15
CA TRP A 131 -6.21 15.26 14.71
C TRP A 131 -6.20 13.84 14.16
N ILE A 132 -6.32 13.70 12.83
CA ILE A 132 -6.15 12.42 12.16
C ILE A 132 -4.66 12.09 12.05
N ASP A 133 -4.30 10.90 12.47
CA ASP A 133 -3.00 10.28 12.24
C ASP A 133 -3.15 9.02 11.36
N PHE A 134 -2.03 8.37 11.03
CA PHE A 134 -2.07 7.18 10.18
C PHE A 134 -2.87 6.04 10.79
N GLN A 135 -2.72 5.81 12.10
CA GLN A 135 -3.40 4.70 12.77
C GLN A 135 -4.91 4.90 12.81
N SER A 136 -5.39 6.08 13.18
CA SER A 136 -6.82 6.38 13.21
C SER A 136 -7.45 6.27 11.82
N LEU A 137 -6.75 6.70 10.76
CA LEU A 137 -7.24 6.55 9.41
C LEU A 137 -7.24 5.09 8.92
N VAL A 138 -6.22 4.29 9.26
CA VAL A 138 -6.20 2.85 8.98
C VAL A 138 -7.36 2.16 9.70
N LYS A 139 -7.56 2.42 10.99
CA LYS A 139 -8.70 1.87 11.77
C LYS A 139 -10.05 2.22 11.15
N TYR A 140 -10.22 3.47 10.73
CA TYR A 140 -11.41 3.90 10.01
C TYR A 140 -11.64 3.11 8.72
N CYS A 141 -10.60 2.95 7.89
CA CYS A 141 -10.74 2.20 6.64
C CYS A 141 -11.20 0.76 6.93
N TRP A 142 -10.58 0.08 7.90
CA TRP A 142 -10.99 -1.28 8.28
C TRP A 142 -12.39 -1.36 8.90
N SER A 143 -12.82 -0.35 9.69
CA SER A 143 -14.15 -0.33 10.29
C SER A 143 -15.29 -0.21 9.28
N ILE A 144 -15.03 0.43 8.14
CA ILE A 144 -15.98 0.54 7.02
C ILE A 144 -15.80 -0.57 5.96
N GLY A 145 -14.94 -1.57 6.21
CA GLY A 145 -14.73 -2.68 5.30
C GLY A 145 -13.75 -2.41 4.14
N VAL A 146 -12.84 -1.45 4.28
CA VAL A 146 -11.75 -1.13 3.34
C VAL A 146 -10.39 -1.53 3.94
N PRO A 147 -9.86 -2.73 3.63
CA PRO A 147 -8.56 -3.16 4.14
C PRO A 147 -7.43 -2.27 3.64
N VAL A 148 -6.43 -2.04 4.51
CA VAL A 148 -5.21 -1.28 4.16
C VAL A 148 -3.99 -2.18 4.35
N LEU A 149 -3.29 -2.45 3.25
CA LEU A 149 -2.10 -3.30 3.21
C LEU A 149 -0.83 -2.47 3.09
N TYR A 150 0.24 -2.92 3.75
CA TYR A 150 1.58 -2.36 3.57
C TYR A 150 2.50 -3.41 2.95
N LEU A 151 2.84 -3.22 1.67
CA LEU A 151 3.66 -4.13 0.86
C LEU A 151 4.93 -3.42 0.36
N PRO A 152 5.89 -3.08 1.24
CA PRO A 152 7.10 -2.33 0.87
C PRO A 152 8.09 -3.13 -0.01
N GLU A 153 7.93 -4.45 -0.04
CA GLU A 153 8.69 -5.36 -0.90
C GLU A 153 7.72 -6.10 -1.82
N SER A 154 7.98 -6.03 -3.12
CA SER A 154 7.28 -6.84 -4.13
C SER A 154 8.26 -7.89 -4.68
N PRO A 155 7.82 -9.16 -4.86
CA PRO A 155 8.61 -10.18 -5.51
C PRO A 155 8.74 -9.99 -7.03
N SER A 156 8.06 -9.00 -7.60
CA SER A 156 8.16 -8.64 -9.02
C SER A 156 9.54 -8.08 -9.41
N SER A 157 9.91 -8.29 -10.67
CA SER A 157 11.07 -7.68 -11.31
C SER A 157 10.79 -6.30 -11.92
N GLY A 158 9.52 -5.90 -11.96
CA GLY A 158 9.04 -4.67 -12.58
C GLY A 158 9.26 -3.40 -11.76
N LYS A 159 8.78 -2.26 -12.30
CA LYS A 159 8.74 -0.98 -11.59
C LYS A 159 7.83 -1.06 -10.36
N LYS A 160 8.14 -0.21 -9.38
CA LYS A 160 7.38 -0.10 -8.14
C LYS A 160 6.29 0.96 -8.28
N MET A 161 5.11 0.64 -7.77
CA MET A 161 4.02 1.59 -7.55
C MET A 161 4.29 2.32 -6.22
N GLU A 162 3.77 3.53 -6.03
CA GLU A 162 3.80 4.22 -4.72
C GLU A 162 2.59 3.85 -3.87
N GLY A 163 1.43 3.70 -4.50
CA GLY A 163 0.17 3.24 -3.92
C GLY A 163 -0.77 2.66 -4.98
N MET A 164 -1.78 1.94 -4.54
CA MET A 164 -2.80 1.31 -5.39
C MET A 164 -4.09 1.10 -4.60
N VAL A 165 -5.24 1.36 -5.22
CA VAL A 165 -6.52 0.83 -4.77
C VAL A 165 -7.02 -0.20 -5.77
N SER A 166 -7.50 -1.35 -5.29
CA SER A 166 -8.16 -2.35 -6.13
C SER A 166 -9.53 -2.72 -5.58
N TYR A 167 -10.51 -2.95 -6.45
CA TYR A 167 -11.79 -3.53 -6.07
C TYR A 167 -11.73 -5.05 -6.22
N CYS A 168 -11.77 -5.78 -5.11
CA CYS A 168 -11.69 -7.24 -5.11
C CYS A 168 -12.48 -7.86 -3.97
N ALA A 169 -13.11 -9.00 -4.24
CA ALA A 169 -13.99 -9.70 -3.29
C ALA A 169 -15.08 -8.79 -2.71
N GLY A 170 -15.69 -7.95 -3.55
CA GLY A 170 -16.84 -7.11 -3.20
C GLY A 170 -16.52 -5.81 -2.45
N ARG A 171 -15.24 -5.46 -2.29
CA ARG A 171 -14.81 -4.25 -1.55
C ARG A 171 -13.57 -3.60 -2.18
N PRO A 172 -13.34 -2.29 -1.95
CA PRO A 172 -12.07 -1.67 -2.25
C PRO A 172 -11.01 -2.08 -1.21
N VAL A 173 -9.76 -2.20 -1.65
CA VAL A 173 -8.59 -2.52 -0.83
C VAL A 173 -7.47 -1.54 -1.19
N ILE A 174 -6.91 -0.88 -0.19
CA ILE A 174 -5.80 0.08 -0.36
C ILE A 174 -4.48 -0.63 -0.10
N ILE A 175 -3.49 -0.41 -0.96
CA ILE A 175 -2.19 -1.07 -0.90
C ILE A 175 -1.08 -0.01 -0.96
N LEU A 176 -0.31 0.07 0.10
CA LEU A 176 0.80 1.00 0.27
C LEU A 176 2.11 0.27 -0.04
N THR A 177 2.80 0.66 -1.11
CA THR A 177 4.00 -0.04 -1.59
C THR A 177 5.29 0.76 -1.42
N LYS A 178 5.19 2.03 -1.03
CA LYS A 178 6.35 2.89 -0.79
C LYS A 178 7.21 2.33 0.34
N LYS A 179 8.47 2.01 0.05
CA LYS A 179 9.44 1.52 1.04
C LYS A 179 9.89 2.64 1.99
N ASN A 180 9.04 2.97 2.96
CA ASN A 180 9.31 3.95 4.00
C ASN A 180 8.61 3.53 5.30
N ASN A 181 9.34 3.42 6.41
CA ASN A 181 8.72 2.99 7.66
C ASN A 181 7.99 4.09 8.42
N SER A 182 8.06 5.34 7.95
CA SER A 182 7.35 6.46 8.55
C SER A 182 5.87 6.43 8.16
N SER A 183 5.02 6.35 9.17
CA SER A 183 3.57 6.42 9.03
C SER A 183 3.10 7.79 8.50
N ASP A 184 3.81 8.87 8.82
CA ASP A 184 3.48 10.21 8.30
C ASP A 184 3.59 10.31 6.77
N TRP A 185 4.58 9.63 6.19
CA TRP A 185 4.70 9.55 4.73
C TRP A 185 3.55 8.79 4.08
N HIS A 186 2.98 7.82 4.80
CA HIS A 186 1.87 7.00 4.35
C HIS A 186 0.51 7.63 4.65
N LEU A 187 0.40 8.55 5.61
CA LEU A 187 -0.84 9.21 5.96
C LEU A 187 -1.43 9.98 4.77
N PHE A 188 -0.61 10.73 4.05
CA PHE A 188 -1.09 11.46 2.87
C PHE A 188 -1.47 10.50 1.74
N THR A 189 -0.64 9.49 1.45
CA THR A 189 -0.95 8.47 0.47
C THR A 189 -2.26 7.77 0.81
N LEU A 190 -2.45 7.28 2.02
CA LEU A 190 -3.69 6.64 2.45
C LEU A 190 -4.91 7.56 2.26
N ALA A 191 -4.79 8.83 2.63
CA ALA A 191 -5.87 9.80 2.42
C ALA A 191 -6.16 10.09 0.93
N HIS A 192 -5.14 10.03 0.08
CA HIS A 192 -5.24 10.20 -1.37
C HIS A 192 -5.95 8.99 -2.01
N GLU A 193 -5.50 7.78 -1.70
CA GLU A 193 -6.12 6.51 -2.13
C GLU A 193 -7.59 6.42 -1.68
N LEU A 194 -7.88 6.85 -0.45
CA LEU A 194 -9.24 6.94 0.06
C LEU A 194 -10.08 7.97 -0.72
N GLY A 195 -9.46 9.04 -1.22
CA GLY A 195 -10.08 10.00 -2.11
C GLY A 195 -10.54 9.38 -3.44
N HIS A 196 -9.74 8.48 -4.03
CA HIS A 196 -10.16 7.74 -5.23
C HIS A 196 -11.40 6.87 -5.00
N ILE A 197 -11.54 6.29 -3.80
CA ILE A 197 -12.73 5.53 -3.43
C ILE A 197 -13.92 6.49 -3.23
N ALA A 198 -13.75 7.51 -2.41
CA ALA A 198 -14.81 8.43 -1.98
C ALA A 198 -15.41 9.24 -3.15
N LEU A 199 -14.59 9.58 -4.15
CA LEU A 199 -14.98 10.34 -5.33
C LEU A 199 -15.43 9.47 -6.51
N GLY A 200 -15.43 8.13 -6.34
CA GLY A 200 -15.86 7.20 -7.38
C GLY A 200 -14.89 7.07 -8.55
N HIS A 201 -13.61 7.38 -8.35
CA HIS A 201 -12.56 7.20 -9.37
C HIS A 201 -12.24 5.72 -9.58
N LEU A 202 -12.40 4.89 -8.55
CA LEU A 202 -12.23 3.44 -8.63
C LEU A 202 -13.46 2.78 -9.26
N PRO A 203 -13.32 2.09 -10.41
CA PRO A 203 -14.37 1.24 -10.92
C PRO A 203 -14.64 0.05 -9.99
N MET A 204 -15.92 -0.21 -9.68
CA MET A 204 -16.34 -1.25 -8.73
C MET A 204 -16.56 -2.60 -9.41
N THR A 205 -15.65 -3.00 -10.31
CA THR A 205 -15.64 -4.34 -10.94
C THR A 205 -14.46 -5.16 -10.43
N GLU A 206 -14.69 -6.46 -10.24
CA GLU A 206 -13.68 -7.39 -9.68
C GLU A 206 -12.35 -7.35 -10.44
N GLY A 207 -11.27 -6.93 -9.75
CA GLY A 207 -9.90 -6.87 -10.25
C GLY A 207 -9.51 -5.56 -10.91
N GLU A 208 -10.43 -4.58 -11.02
CA GLU A 208 -10.10 -3.22 -11.42
C GLU A 208 -9.29 -2.50 -10.34
N ALA A 209 -8.46 -1.54 -10.76
CA ALA A 209 -7.58 -0.82 -9.86
C ALA A 209 -7.25 0.59 -10.38
N VAL A 210 -6.91 1.47 -9.44
CA VAL A 210 -6.24 2.75 -9.68
C VAL A 210 -4.82 2.62 -9.12
N VAL A 211 -3.82 3.01 -9.91
CA VAL A 211 -2.40 2.79 -9.58
C VAL A 211 -1.63 4.10 -9.69
N ASP A 212 -0.97 4.47 -8.60
CA ASP A 212 -0.20 5.71 -8.51
C ASP A 212 1.31 5.43 -8.56
N GLU A 213 1.99 6.00 -9.55
CA GLU A 213 3.44 5.86 -9.70
C GLU A 213 4.26 6.95 -8.99
N ALA A 214 3.69 8.14 -8.79
CA ALA A 214 4.32 9.23 -8.04
C ALA A 214 3.31 10.31 -7.66
N ILE A 215 2.89 10.37 -6.40
CA ILE A 215 1.92 11.36 -5.87
C ILE A 215 2.51 12.80 -5.88
N ILE A 216 3.79 12.99 -6.29
CA ILE A 216 4.56 14.23 -6.10
C ILE A 216 5.03 14.86 -7.43
N ARG A 217 4.63 14.35 -8.62
CA ARG A 217 5.11 14.87 -9.93
C ARG A 217 4.01 15.48 -10.79
N ASP A 218 4.30 16.69 -11.28
CA ASP A 218 3.56 17.55 -12.24
C ASP A 218 2.17 17.03 -12.69
N GLU A 219 1.18 17.26 -11.82
CA GLU A 219 -0.25 16.89 -11.88
C GLU A 219 -1.06 17.72 -12.89
N ARG A 220 -0.44 18.37 -13.87
CA ARG A 220 -1.12 19.44 -14.64
C ARG A 220 -2.22 18.96 -15.59
N ASP A 221 -2.30 17.65 -15.85
CA ASP A 221 -3.19 17.09 -16.88
C ASP A 221 -4.14 15.96 -16.39
N ASP A 222 -4.21 15.62 -15.09
CA ASP A 222 -5.14 14.59 -14.55
C ASP A 222 -6.06 15.15 -13.46
N GLU A 223 -7.33 15.38 -13.82
CA GLU A 223 -8.34 15.98 -12.96
C GLU A 223 -8.63 15.15 -11.70
N GLN A 224 -8.72 13.83 -11.84
CA GLN A 224 -9.02 12.94 -10.72
C GLN A 224 -7.88 12.89 -9.69
N GLU A 225 -6.61 13.02 -10.12
CA GLU A 225 -5.46 13.13 -9.20
C GLU A 225 -5.51 14.43 -8.40
N LEU A 226 -5.86 15.53 -9.07
CA LEU A 226 -6.05 16.83 -8.42
C LEU A 226 -7.19 16.78 -7.39
N GLU A 227 -8.28 16.11 -7.74
CA GLU A 227 -9.44 15.90 -6.86
C GLU A 227 -9.07 15.03 -5.65
N ALA A 228 -8.36 13.91 -5.84
CA ALA A 228 -7.88 13.05 -4.76
C ALA A 228 -6.89 13.78 -3.82
N ASN A 229 -5.97 14.58 -4.37
CA ASN A 229 -5.07 15.42 -3.59
C ASN A 229 -5.80 16.50 -2.78
N LYS A 230 -6.83 17.12 -3.36
CA LYS A 230 -7.69 18.09 -2.68
C LYS A 230 -8.48 17.42 -1.56
N PHE A 231 -9.04 16.24 -1.83
CA PHE A 231 -9.74 15.43 -0.83
C PHE A 231 -8.81 15.11 0.35
N ALA A 232 -7.62 14.58 0.09
CA ALA A 232 -6.63 14.23 1.13
C ALA A 232 -6.24 15.45 1.97
N THR A 233 -5.99 16.60 1.33
CA THR A 233 -5.63 17.85 2.02
C THR A 233 -6.77 18.33 2.94
N ASN A 234 -8.02 18.22 2.47
CA ASN A 234 -9.18 18.63 3.25
C ASN A 234 -9.47 17.65 4.41
N LEU A 235 -9.36 16.35 4.17
CA LEU A 235 -9.54 15.31 5.18
C LEU A 235 -8.55 15.47 6.34
N LEU A 236 -7.26 15.66 6.01
CA LEU A 236 -6.20 15.69 7.01
C LEU A 236 -6.05 17.03 7.73
N ALA A 237 -6.24 18.14 6.99
CA ALA A 237 -5.90 19.46 7.49
C ALA A 237 -6.97 20.54 7.25
N GLU A 238 -8.12 20.23 6.65
CA GLU A 238 -9.16 21.21 6.31
C GLU A 238 -8.61 22.39 5.49
N GLY A 239 -7.65 22.11 4.61
CA GLY A 239 -6.96 23.14 3.81
C GLY A 239 -5.91 23.96 4.58
N LYS A 240 -5.74 23.76 5.89
CA LYS A 240 -4.74 24.46 6.72
C LYS A 240 -3.34 24.00 6.35
N LYS A 241 -2.41 24.96 6.20
CA LYS A 241 -1.02 24.69 5.81
C LYS A 241 -0.06 25.57 6.60
N LEU A 242 1.02 24.96 7.11
CA LEU A 242 2.14 25.70 7.66
C LEU A 242 3.09 26.13 6.53
N ARG A 243 3.40 27.43 6.46
CA ARG A 243 4.45 27.97 5.60
C ARG A 243 5.60 28.48 6.45
N LEU A 244 6.79 27.94 6.24
CA LEU A 244 7.99 28.40 6.92
C LEU A 244 8.48 29.71 6.28
N GLN A 245 8.48 30.80 7.04
CA GLN A 245 9.02 32.10 6.57
C GLN A 245 10.55 32.08 6.42
N ARG A 246 11.23 31.21 7.17
CA ARG A 246 12.67 30.98 7.11
C ARG A 246 12.97 29.51 7.37
N LEU A 247 14.12 29.06 6.90
CA LEU A 247 14.59 27.72 7.23
C LEU A 247 14.99 27.65 8.71
N LEU A 248 14.46 26.64 9.39
CA LEU A 248 14.76 26.31 10.78
C LEU A 248 15.72 25.12 10.82
N ASN A 249 16.41 24.92 11.94
CA ASN A 249 17.03 23.62 12.22
C ASN A 249 15.94 22.57 12.51
N ALA A 250 16.30 21.29 12.45
CA ALA A 250 15.35 20.18 12.57
C ALA A 250 14.56 20.19 13.88
N GLY A 251 15.21 20.43 15.03
CA GLY A 251 14.53 20.45 16.34
C GLY A 251 13.57 21.63 16.48
N SER A 252 13.97 22.82 16.04
CA SER A 252 13.09 24.00 16.01
C SER A 252 11.91 23.79 15.06
N PHE A 253 12.12 23.14 13.90
CA PHE A 253 11.05 22.83 12.97
C PHE A 253 10.05 21.84 13.59
N ALA A 254 10.53 20.77 14.23
CA ALA A 254 9.68 19.82 14.94
C ALA A 254 8.84 20.50 16.03
N ASN A 255 9.45 21.37 16.84
CA ASN A 255 8.74 22.11 17.90
C ASN A 255 7.65 23.04 17.33
N VAL A 256 7.96 23.78 16.26
CA VAL A 256 6.98 24.64 15.58
C VAL A 256 5.83 23.80 15.00
N ALA A 257 6.14 22.66 14.38
CA ALA A 257 5.14 21.76 13.83
C ALA A 257 4.22 21.18 14.92
N VAL A 258 4.77 20.75 16.06
CA VAL A 258 3.98 20.25 17.19
C VAL A 258 3.08 21.34 17.78
N LYS A 259 3.57 22.58 17.88
CA LYS A 259 2.74 23.71 18.34
C LYS A 259 1.59 23.97 17.35
N TYR A 260 1.91 24.10 16.07
CA TYR A 260 0.92 24.32 15.02
C TYR A 260 -0.12 23.19 14.96
N ALA A 261 0.32 21.94 15.07
CA ALA A 261 -0.52 20.75 15.08
C ALA A 261 -1.61 20.81 16.16
N LYS A 262 -1.23 21.16 17.39
CA LYS A 262 -2.17 21.31 18.51
C LYS A 262 -3.18 22.43 18.30
N GLU A 263 -2.73 23.57 17.79
CA GLU A 263 -3.56 24.75 17.55
C GLU A 263 -4.55 24.55 16.38
N ASN A 264 -4.18 23.72 15.40
CA ASN A 264 -4.93 23.57 14.15
C ASN A 264 -5.60 22.22 13.96
N SER A 265 -5.44 21.29 14.92
CA SER A 265 -5.95 19.92 14.84
C SER A 265 -5.42 19.14 13.65
N VAL A 266 -4.10 19.19 13.39
CA VAL A 266 -3.44 18.48 12.28
C VAL A 266 -2.27 17.66 12.80
N SER A 267 -2.01 16.47 12.26
CA SER A 267 -0.85 15.65 12.69
C SER A 267 0.47 16.42 12.53
N PRO A 268 1.36 16.43 13.55
CA PRO A 268 2.67 17.08 13.48
C PRO A 268 3.53 16.62 12.30
N GLY A 269 3.53 15.32 11.99
CA GLY A 269 4.35 14.80 10.89
C GLY A 269 3.78 15.17 9.52
N HIS A 270 2.45 15.19 9.38
CA HIS A 270 1.80 15.76 8.18
C HIS A 270 2.16 17.24 8.02
N VAL A 271 2.15 18.03 9.09
CA VAL A 271 2.54 19.45 9.06
C VAL A 271 3.98 19.60 8.57
N ILE A 272 4.92 18.78 9.06
CA ILE A 272 6.31 18.79 8.62
C ILE A 272 6.43 18.46 7.13
N LEU A 273 5.82 17.36 6.67
CA LEU A 273 5.90 16.93 5.28
C LEU A 273 5.23 17.92 4.32
N SER A 274 4.06 18.43 4.70
CA SER A 274 3.35 19.46 3.93
C SER A 274 4.19 20.73 3.83
N ALA A 275 4.77 21.23 4.93
CA ALA A 275 5.64 22.40 4.91
C ALA A 275 6.92 22.15 4.08
N SER A 276 7.51 20.95 4.15
CA SER A 276 8.67 20.57 3.34
C SER A 276 8.37 20.48 1.84
N ASN A 277 7.14 20.10 1.47
CA ASN A 277 6.69 20.03 0.08
C ASN A 277 6.50 21.43 -0.54
N HIS A 278 6.01 22.40 0.25
CA HIS A 278 5.71 23.75 -0.21
C HIS A 278 6.86 24.76 0.00
N THR A 279 7.89 24.41 0.78
CA THR A 279 9.05 25.27 1.01
C THR A 279 10.18 24.88 0.06
N GLN A 280 10.69 25.85 -0.69
CA GLN A 280 11.82 25.65 -1.61
C GLN A 280 13.06 26.40 -1.14
N LYS A 281 14.23 25.77 -1.30
CA LYS A 281 15.56 26.39 -1.15
C LYS A 281 16.33 26.16 -2.44
N LYS A 282 16.77 27.24 -3.10
CA LYS A 282 17.50 27.16 -4.39
C LYS A 282 16.76 26.29 -5.45
N GLY A 283 15.43 26.41 -5.53
CA GLY A 283 14.60 25.63 -6.45
C GLY A 283 14.34 24.17 -6.06
N GLN A 284 14.83 23.69 -4.91
CA GLN A 284 14.61 22.33 -4.43
C GLN A 284 13.73 22.28 -3.19
N LYS A 285 12.85 21.27 -3.10
CA LYS A 285 12.03 20.99 -1.91
C LYS A 285 12.93 20.56 -0.74
N VAL A 286 12.53 20.91 0.48
CA VAL A 286 13.36 20.71 1.70
C VAL A 286 13.06 19.41 2.45
N PHE A 287 12.81 18.31 1.73
CA PHE A 287 12.46 17.02 2.35
C PHE A 287 13.57 16.43 3.23
N ALA A 288 14.85 16.69 2.95
CA ALA A 288 15.94 16.25 3.83
C ALA A 288 15.83 16.88 5.24
N LEU A 289 15.52 18.18 5.31
CA LEU A 289 15.24 18.86 6.57
C LEU A 289 13.96 18.34 7.22
N GLY A 290 12.91 18.08 6.43
CA GLY A 290 11.66 17.49 6.91
C GLY A 290 11.86 16.13 7.57
N ASN A 291 12.56 15.22 6.90
CA ASN A 291 12.90 13.91 7.45
C ASN A 291 13.74 14.01 8.74
N SER A 292 14.68 14.96 8.78
CA SER A 292 15.44 15.23 10.00
C SER A 292 14.57 15.81 11.11
N ALA A 293 13.50 16.55 10.82
CA ALA A 293 12.56 17.05 11.82
C ALA A 293 11.58 15.96 12.29
N LEU A 294 11.14 15.08 11.39
CA LEU A 294 10.31 13.91 11.72
C LEU A 294 10.99 13.02 12.77
N SER A 295 12.30 12.79 12.66
CA SER A 295 13.05 12.00 13.64
C SER A 295 13.18 12.66 15.02
N GLN A 296 12.83 13.95 15.15
CA GLN A 296 12.79 14.67 16.42
C GLN A 296 11.39 14.67 17.05
N LEU A 297 10.37 14.12 16.39
CA LEU A 297 9.05 13.99 16.98
C LEU A 297 9.05 12.94 18.10
N PRO A 298 8.25 13.16 19.18
CA PRO A 298 8.02 12.14 20.20
C PRO A 298 7.58 10.79 19.62
N GLU A 299 8.06 9.69 20.20
CA GLU A 299 7.80 8.32 19.72
C GLU A 299 6.32 8.01 19.56
N LYS A 300 5.46 8.54 20.45
CA LYS A 300 4.00 8.40 20.37
C LYS A 300 3.37 8.89 19.05
N TYR A 301 4.05 9.77 18.32
CA TYR A 301 3.62 10.27 17.00
C TYR A 301 4.32 9.56 15.84
N ASN A 302 5.33 8.73 16.09
CA ASN A 302 6.19 8.13 15.07
C ASN A 302 6.10 6.60 15.10
N ARG A 303 4.88 6.05 15.00
CA ARG A 303 4.66 4.60 14.88
C ARG A 303 5.10 4.13 13.50
N LYS A 304 5.67 2.92 13.41
CA LYS A 304 6.09 2.32 12.13
C LYS A 304 4.87 1.84 11.34
N THR A 305 4.82 2.14 10.03
CA THR A 305 3.71 1.76 9.14
C THR A 305 3.32 0.29 9.25
N GLY A 306 4.30 -0.62 9.12
CA GLY A 306 4.02 -2.06 9.17
C GLY A 306 3.47 -2.55 10.51
N VAL A 307 3.91 -1.96 11.63
CA VAL A 307 3.39 -2.31 12.96
C VAL A 307 1.92 -1.91 13.09
N VAL A 308 1.56 -0.71 12.60
CA VAL A 308 0.18 -0.23 12.61
C VAL A 308 -0.71 -1.09 11.72
N CYS A 309 -0.31 -1.32 10.46
CA CYS A 309 -1.13 -2.12 9.54
C CYS A 309 -1.33 -3.55 10.04
N LYS A 310 -0.27 -4.20 10.52
CA LYS A 310 -0.34 -5.56 11.07
C LYS A 310 -1.24 -5.64 12.30
N SER A 311 -1.09 -4.71 13.24
CA SER A 311 -1.93 -4.66 14.43
C SER A 311 -3.41 -4.50 14.08
N VAL A 312 -3.74 -3.58 13.16
CA VAL A 312 -5.15 -3.38 12.77
C VAL A 312 -5.67 -4.55 11.94
N ALA A 313 -4.85 -5.16 11.08
CA ALA A 313 -5.28 -6.35 10.33
C ALA A 313 -5.72 -7.49 11.27
N HIS A 314 -4.98 -7.75 12.36
CA HIS A 314 -5.39 -8.74 13.36
C HIS A 314 -6.72 -8.43 14.04
N ASP A 315 -7.07 -7.15 14.20
CA ASP A 315 -8.30 -6.74 14.89
C ASP A 315 -9.56 -6.93 14.01
N TYR A 316 -9.41 -7.03 12.68
CA TYR A 316 -10.51 -6.97 11.71
C TYR A 316 -10.56 -8.15 10.73
N MET A 317 -9.63 -9.11 10.86
CA MET A 317 -9.60 -10.28 10.00
C MET A 317 -10.03 -11.55 10.72
N ASP A 318 -11.01 -12.27 10.17
CA ASP A 318 -11.30 -13.65 10.53
C ASP A 318 -10.25 -14.58 9.93
N LEU A 319 -9.30 -14.96 10.78
CA LEU A 319 -8.21 -15.88 10.42
C LEU A 319 -8.71 -17.29 10.10
N TYR A 320 -9.92 -17.67 10.50
CA TYR A 320 -10.50 -18.98 10.18
C TYR A 320 -10.96 -19.10 8.73
N GLU A 321 -11.21 -17.97 8.04
CA GLU A 321 -11.49 -17.93 6.61
C GLU A 321 -10.23 -18.14 5.74
N LEU A 322 -9.03 -18.09 6.35
CA LEU A 322 -7.77 -18.32 5.66
C LEU A 322 -7.40 -19.81 5.65
N SER A 323 -7.13 -20.35 4.46
CA SER A 323 -6.42 -21.64 4.36
C SER A 323 -5.02 -21.52 4.97
N SER A 324 -4.47 -22.63 5.51
CA SER A 324 -3.10 -22.68 6.07
C SER A 324 -2.05 -22.03 5.17
N ASP A 325 -2.06 -22.34 3.87
CA ASP A 325 -1.15 -21.74 2.89
C ASP A 325 -1.27 -20.21 2.79
N SER A 326 -2.49 -19.69 2.87
CA SER A 326 -2.76 -18.26 2.75
C SER A 326 -2.41 -17.52 4.05
N PHE A 327 -2.62 -18.16 5.20
CA PHE A 327 -2.16 -17.64 6.49
C PHE A 327 -0.63 -17.49 6.50
N GLU A 328 0.10 -18.57 6.21
CA GLU A 328 1.57 -18.56 6.18
C GLU A 328 2.12 -17.61 5.11
N TYR A 329 1.45 -17.48 3.96
CA TYR A 329 1.77 -16.48 2.94
C TYR A 329 1.68 -15.04 3.47
N LEU A 330 0.61 -14.70 4.19
CA LEU A 330 0.42 -13.35 4.75
C LEU A 330 1.39 -13.05 5.91
N GLU A 331 1.71 -14.05 6.74
CA GLU A 331 2.76 -13.92 7.78
C GLU A 331 4.13 -13.64 7.16
N ASN A 332 4.50 -14.39 6.11
CA ASN A 332 5.76 -14.20 5.38
C ASN A 332 5.86 -12.81 4.72
N LEU A 333 4.72 -12.20 4.37
CA LEU A 333 4.64 -10.83 3.89
C LEU A 333 4.63 -9.78 5.02
N ASN A 334 4.61 -10.18 6.29
CA ASN A 334 4.44 -9.33 7.47
C ASN A 334 3.13 -8.52 7.46
N ILE A 335 2.06 -9.08 6.88
CA ILE A 335 0.71 -8.53 6.94
C ILE A 335 0.03 -9.01 8.23
N LEU A 336 0.22 -10.28 8.56
CA LEU A 336 -0.11 -10.93 9.82
C LEU A 336 1.14 -11.16 10.66
#